data_AF-A0A256H8H9-F1
#
_entry.id   AF-A0A256H8H9-F1
#
_cell.length_a   1.000
_cell.length_b   1.000
_cell.length_c   1.000
_cell.angle_alpha   90.00
_cell.angle_beta   90.00
_cell.angle_gamma   90.00
#
_symmetry.space_group_name_H-M   'P 1'
#
loop_
_entity.id
_entity.type
_entity.pdbx_description
1 polymer ?
#
loop_
_entity_poly.entity_id
_entity_poly.type
_entity_poly.pdbx_seq_one_letter_code
_entity_poly.pdbx_strand_id
1 'polypeptide(L)'
;MAFGVGVFVLLEFLGDLLAPAVMFVVNGFAFGGIATVPGWYAFLNIVTPSAAYQNALGWFLGDGTAAALTLGGMLDGAVPFYLTGWASIAVLALWLVVPLVLGYRRFAAADL
;
A
#
# COMPACT_ATOMS: atom_id res chain seq x y z
N MET A 1 0.97 15.81 -19.16
CA MET A 1 0.29 14.53 -18.88
C MET A 1 1.28 13.37 -18.71
N ALA A 2 2.14 13.06 -19.69
CA ALA A 2 3.04 11.89 -19.62
C ALA A 2 3.96 11.83 -18.38
N PHE A 3 4.53 12.96 -17.95
CA PHE A 3 5.42 12.99 -16.78
C PHE A 3 4.71 12.59 -15.47
N GLY A 4 3.52 13.16 -15.21
CA GLY A 4 2.77 12.85 -13.98
C GLY A 4 2.36 11.38 -13.93
N VAL A 5 1.93 10.83 -15.06
CA VAL A 5 1.63 9.39 -15.19
C VAL A 5 2.89 8.55 -14.97
N GLY A 6 4.04 8.95 -15.53
CA GLY A 6 5.30 8.24 -15.35
C GLY A 6 5.76 8.20 -13.88
N VAL A 7 5.66 9.32 -13.16
CA VAL A 7 5.98 9.37 -11.73
C VAL A 7 5.02 8.50 -10.92
N PHE A 8 3.72 8.52 -11.23
CA PHE A 8 2.74 7.66 -10.57
C PHE A 8 3.08 6.18 -10.76
N VAL A 9 3.39 5.74 -11.98
CA VAL A 9 3.76 4.36 -12.27
C VAL A 9 5.04 3.95 -11.54
N LEU A 10 6.04 4.85 -11.47
CA LEU A 10 7.27 4.59 -10.71
C LEU A 10 6.98 4.42 -9.22
N LEU A 11 6.10 5.24 -8.64
CA LEU A 11 5.72 5.13 -7.23
C LEU A 11 4.94 3.85 -6.93
N GLU A 12 4.04 3.44 -7.81
CA GLU A 12 3.36 2.13 -7.76
C GLU A 12 4.38 1.00 -7.74
N PHE A 13 5.26 0.96 -8.75
CA PHE A 13 6.25 -0.10 -8.89
C PHE A 13 7.21 -0.17 -7.69
N LEU A 14 7.70 0.98 -7.22
CA LEU A 14 8.56 1.04 -6.03
C LEU A 14 7.82 0.65 -4.75
N GLY A 15 6.53 0.99 -4.66
CA GLY A 15 5.68 0.60 -3.55
C GLY A 15 5.43 -0.91 -3.49
N ASP A 16 5.20 -1.56 -4.63
CA ASP A 16 5.04 -3.01 -4.71
C ASP A 16 6.33 -3.76 -4.34
N LEU A 17 7.48 -3.16 -4.61
CA LEU A 17 8.80 -3.67 -4.20
C LEU A 17 9.11 -3.43 -2.72
N LEU A 18 8.39 -2.54 -2.03
CA LEU A 18 8.69 -2.12 -0.67
C LEU A 18 8.64 -3.28 0.32
N ALA A 19 7.51 -4.01 0.35
CA ALA A 19 7.32 -5.14 1.27
C ALA A 19 8.36 -6.25 1.08
N PRO A 20 8.59 -6.80 -0.14
CA PRO A 20 9.61 -7.82 -0.35
C PRO A 20 11.03 -7.31 -0.08
N ALA A 21 11.34 -6.04 -0.37
CA ALA A 21 12.65 -5.47 -0.07
C ALA A 21 12.90 -5.37 1.45
N VAL A 22 11.91 -4.88 2.22
CA VAL A 22 12.02 -4.82 3.69
C VAL A 22 12.16 -6.22 4.28
N MET A 23 11.38 -7.18 3.78
CA MET A 23 11.41 -8.55 4.26
C MET A 23 12.73 -9.27 3.95
N PHE A 24 13.32 -9.01 2.77
CA PHE A 24 14.66 -9.46 2.42
C PHE A 24 15.72 -8.96 3.42
N VAL A 25 15.66 -7.68 3.82
CA VAL A 25 16.58 -7.10 4.81
C VAL A 25 16.36 -7.71 6.19
N VAL A 26 15.10 -7.86 6.63
CA VAL A 26 14.75 -8.47 7.93
C VAL A 26 15.24 -9.92 8.04
N ASN A 27 15.23 -10.66 6.93
CA ASN A 27 15.75 -12.02 6.85
C ASN A 27 17.27 -12.11 6.69
N GLY A 28 18.01 -11.00 6.84
CA GLY A 28 19.46 -10.99 6.71
C GLY A 28 19.95 -11.08 5.26
N PHE A 29 19.26 -10.42 4.34
CA PHE A 29 19.54 -10.43 2.90
C PHE A 29 19.39 -11.82 2.26
N ALA A 30 18.36 -12.56 2.68
CA ALA A 30 18.03 -13.88 2.16
C ALA A 30 16.55 -13.96 1.75
N PHE A 31 16.29 -14.73 0.69
CA PHE A 31 14.92 -15.06 0.27
C PHE A 31 14.40 -16.23 1.10
N GLY A 32 13.23 -16.06 1.74
CA GLY A 32 12.63 -17.06 2.64
C GLY A 32 11.57 -16.43 3.54
N GLY A 33 10.91 -17.21 4.41
CA GLY A 33 9.98 -16.68 5.43
C GLY A 33 8.56 -16.35 4.96
N ILE A 34 8.08 -17.01 3.89
CA ILE A 34 6.77 -16.73 3.26
C ILE A 34 5.65 -17.70 3.68
N ALA A 35 5.95 -18.71 4.50
CA ALA A 35 4.94 -19.67 4.97
C ALA A 35 3.89 -18.99 5.86
N THR A 36 4.36 -18.09 6.73
CA THR A 36 3.55 -17.14 7.47
C THR A 36 4.22 -15.77 7.39
N VAL A 37 3.42 -14.74 7.21
CA VAL A 37 3.87 -13.36 7.06
C VAL A 37 3.39 -12.52 8.23
N PRO A 38 4.25 -11.64 8.76
CA PRO A 38 3.86 -10.74 9.84
C PRO A 38 2.90 -9.66 9.33
N GLY A 39 2.05 -9.14 10.20
CA GLY A 39 1.05 -8.13 9.83
C GLY A 39 1.65 -6.86 9.19
N TRP A 40 2.85 -6.44 9.59
CA TRP A 40 3.52 -5.30 8.96
C TRP A 40 3.85 -5.55 7.48
N TYR A 41 4.15 -6.80 7.09
CA TYR A 41 4.44 -7.14 5.69
C TYR A 41 3.18 -6.98 4.85
N ALA A 42 2.05 -7.45 5.37
CA ALA A 42 0.75 -7.27 4.74
C ALA A 42 0.35 -5.79 4.64
N PHE A 43 0.68 -4.98 5.66
CA PHE A 43 0.43 -3.53 5.61
C PHE A 43 1.20 -2.86 4.48
N LEU A 44 2.49 -3.16 4.32
CA LEU A 44 3.30 -2.59 3.24
C LEU A 44 2.78 -2.98 1.85
N ASN A 45 2.14 -4.15 1.70
CA ASN A 45 1.51 -4.60 0.46
C ASN A 45 0.19 -3.89 0.12
N ILE A 46 -0.40 -3.11 1.03
CA ILE A 46 -1.64 -2.36 0.77
C ILE A 46 -1.44 -0.84 0.74
N VAL A 47 -0.19 -0.37 0.88
CA VAL A 47 0.15 1.06 0.89
C VAL A 47 0.07 1.67 -0.51
N THR A 48 0.19 0.88 -1.58
CA THR A 48 0.04 1.40 -2.95
C THR A 48 -1.40 1.75 -3.27
N PRO A 49 -1.65 2.80 -4.09
CA PRO A 49 -3.01 3.20 -4.47
C PRO A 49 -3.83 2.06 -5.06
N SER A 50 -3.23 1.25 -5.94
CA SER A 50 -3.90 0.12 -6.58
C SER A 50 -4.27 -0.95 -5.57
N ALA A 51 -3.35 -1.34 -4.69
CA ALA A 51 -3.63 -2.35 -3.67
C ALA A 51 -4.67 -1.88 -2.65
N ALA A 52 -4.59 -0.62 -2.21
CA ALA A 52 -5.59 -0.01 -1.33
C ALA A 52 -6.98 0.02 -1.98
N TYR A 53 -7.06 0.40 -3.27
CA TYR A 53 -8.32 0.38 -4.01
C TYR A 53 -8.92 -1.03 -4.10
N GLN A 54 -8.12 -2.02 -4.48
CA GLN A 54 -8.60 -3.40 -4.60
C GLN A 54 -9.06 -3.97 -3.24
N ASN A 55 -8.35 -3.64 -2.15
CA ASN A 55 -8.77 -4.04 -0.81
C ASN A 55 -10.11 -3.40 -0.41
N ALA A 56 -10.23 -2.08 -0.57
CA ALA A 56 -11.44 -1.34 -0.24
C ALA A 56 -12.64 -1.82 -1.06
N LEU A 57 -12.43 -2.10 -2.36
CA LEU A 57 -13.45 -2.61 -3.25
C LEU A 57 -13.92 -4.00 -2.83
N GLY A 58 -13.00 -4.94 -2.57
CA GLY A 58 -13.37 -6.28 -2.08
C GLY A 58 -14.16 -6.22 -0.79
N TRP A 59 -13.71 -5.39 0.17
CA TRP A 59 -14.45 -5.16 1.41
C TRP A 59 -15.86 -4.61 1.18
N PHE A 60 -16.02 -3.65 0.28
CA PHE A 60 -17.32 -3.06 -0.06
C PHE A 60 -18.27 -4.07 -0.71
N LEU A 61 -17.75 -4.98 -1.53
CA LEU A 61 -18.52 -6.01 -2.23
C LEU A 61 -18.93 -7.19 -1.31
N GLY A 62 -18.52 -7.18 -0.05
CA GLY A 62 -18.81 -8.27 0.90
C GLY A 62 -17.84 -9.44 0.83
N ASP A 63 -16.81 -9.34 -0.01
CA ASP A 63 -15.67 -10.25 -0.01
C ASP A 63 -14.76 -9.85 1.17
N GLY A 64 -15.04 -10.44 2.34
CA GLY A 64 -14.33 -10.15 3.58
C GLY A 64 -12.82 -9.97 3.39
N THR A 65 -12.33 -8.74 3.65
CA THR A 65 -10.92 -8.33 3.62
C THR A 65 -10.09 -8.94 2.47
N ALA A 66 -10.19 -8.38 1.26
CA ALA A 66 -9.39 -8.83 0.11
C ALA A 66 -7.86 -8.84 0.34
N ALA A 67 -7.32 -8.10 1.31
CA ALA A 67 -5.91 -8.24 1.74
C ALA A 67 -5.59 -9.59 2.39
N ALA A 68 -6.53 -10.16 3.14
CA ALA A 68 -6.37 -11.51 3.69
C ALA A 68 -6.50 -12.58 2.59
N LEU A 69 -7.24 -12.27 1.51
CA LEU A 69 -7.37 -13.13 0.33
C LEU A 69 -6.11 -13.09 -0.57
N THR A 70 -5.48 -11.92 -0.78
CA THR A 70 -4.21 -11.82 -1.54
C THR A 70 -3.01 -12.40 -0.79
N LEU A 71 -2.98 -12.31 0.55
CA LEU A 71 -2.01 -13.02 1.39
C LEU A 71 -2.46 -14.43 1.82
N GLY A 72 -3.52 -14.98 1.22
CA GLY A 72 -3.87 -16.41 1.26
C GLY A 72 -3.74 -17.10 2.62
N GLY A 73 -4.30 -16.53 3.70
CA GLY A 73 -4.24 -17.14 5.03
C GLY A 73 -2.83 -17.25 5.65
N MET A 74 -1.82 -16.64 5.03
CA MET A 74 -0.44 -16.61 5.51
C MET A 74 -0.26 -15.64 6.68
N LEU A 75 -1.25 -14.80 7.00
CA LEU A 75 -1.18 -13.88 8.13
C LEU A 75 -0.96 -14.63 9.44
N ASP A 76 0.11 -14.27 10.15
CA ASP A 76 0.36 -14.78 11.49
C ASP A 76 -0.59 -14.10 12.50
N GLY A 77 -1.66 -14.80 12.87
CA GLY A 77 -2.64 -14.35 13.87
C GLY A 77 -3.90 -13.70 13.30
N ALA A 78 -4.55 -12.87 14.13
CA ALA A 78 -5.79 -12.19 13.77
C ALA A 78 -5.54 -11.05 12.75
N VAL A 79 -6.52 -10.77 11.91
CA VAL A 79 -6.44 -9.67 10.93
C VAL A 79 -6.31 -8.33 11.66
N PRO A 80 -5.19 -7.59 11.49
CA PRO A 80 -5.02 -6.30 12.12
C PRO A 80 -5.95 -5.23 11.54
N PHE A 81 -6.35 -4.25 12.36
CA PHE A 81 -7.29 -3.20 11.95
C PHE A 81 -6.83 -2.41 10.71
N TYR A 82 -5.52 -2.26 10.52
CA TYR A 82 -4.93 -1.54 9.39
C TYR A 82 -5.03 -2.30 8.06
N LEU A 83 -5.49 -3.56 8.05
CA LEU A 83 -5.79 -4.33 6.84
C LEU A 83 -7.28 -4.31 6.45
N THR A 84 -8.09 -3.54 7.18
CA THR A 84 -9.53 -3.41 6.90
C THR A 84 -9.78 -2.47 5.72
N GLY A 85 -10.94 -2.61 5.07
CA GLY A 85 -11.33 -1.74 3.96
C GLY A 85 -11.36 -0.25 4.33
N TRP A 86 -11.76 0.09 5.56
CA TRP A 86 -11.71 1.47 6.05
C TRP A 86 -10.28 2.02 6.15
N ALA A 87 -9.32 1.20 6.57
CA ALA A 87 -7.92 1.59 6.57
C ALA A 87 -7.41 1.82 5.14
N SER A 88 -7.81 0.99 4.19
CA SER A 88 -7.50 1.20 2.78
C SER A 88 -8.14 2.47 2.20
N ILE A 89 -9.37 2.80 2.59
CA ILE A 89 -9.98 4.10 2.24
C ILE A 89 -9.16 5.25 2.81
N ALA A 90 -8.68 5.15 4.05
CA ALA A 90 -7.80 6.16 4.64
C ALA A 90 -6.47 6.30 3.87
N VAL A 91 -5.87 5.19 3.43
CA VAL A 91 -4.67 5.20 2.57
C VAL A 91 -4.93 5.92 1.25
N LEU A 92 -6.06 5.65 0.59
CA LEU A 92 -6.45 6.36 -0.63
C LEU A 92 -6.66 7.87 -0.39
N ALA A 93 -7.28 8.23 0.72
CA ALA A 93 -7.44 9.64 1.10
C ALA A 93 -6.07 10.31 1.32
N LEU A 94 -5.10 9.63 1.94
CA LEU A 94 -3.74 10.14 2.06
C LEU A 94 -3.08 10.32 0.68
N TRP A 95 -3.24 9.36 -0.23
CA TRP A 95 -2.72 9.47 -1.60
C TRP A 95 -3.37 10.57 -2.43
N LEU A 96 -4.59 10.97 -2.11
CA LEU A 96 -5.23 12.13 -2.73
C LEU A 96 -4.69 13.44 -2.12
N VAL A 97 -4.68 13.52 -0.79
CA VAL A 97 -4.38 14.75 -0.06
C VAL A 97 -2.90 15.11 -0.11
N VAL A 98 -2.00 14.15 0.06
CA VAL A 98 -0.55 14.40 0.16
C VAL A 98 0.00 15.03 -1.13
N PRO A 99 -0.19 14.45 -2.33
CA PRO A 99 0.30 15.07 -3.57
C PRO A 99 -0.37 16.41 -3.87
N LEU A 100 -1.66 16.55 -3.54
CA LEU A 100 -2.40 17.80 -3.73
C LEU A 100 -1.82 18.93 -2.86
N VAL A 101 -1.60 18.67 -1.57
CA VAL A 101 -1.01 19.65 -0.64
C VAL A 101 0.42 19.97 -1.03
N LEU A 102 1.24 18.97 -1.38
CA LEU A 102 2.61 19.20 -1.85
C LEU A 102 2.65 20.05 -3.13
N GLY A 103 1.77 19.74 -4.09
CA GLY A 103 1.61 20.51 -5.33
C GLY A 103 1.22 21.95 -5.04
N TYR A 104 0.16 22.15 -4.23
CA TYR A 104 -0.32 23.48 -3.85
C TYR A 104 0.78 24.33 -3.19
N ARG A 105 1.51 23.76 -2.22
CA ARG A 105 2.61 24.48 -1.55
C ARG A 105 3.75 24.83 -2.51
N ARG A 106 4.06 23.95 -3.47
CA ARG A 106 5.13 24.19 -4.45
C ARG A 106 4.77 25.29 -5.44
N PHE A 107 3.51 25.35 -5.86
CA PHE A 107 3.00 26.40 -6.74
C PHE A 107 2.89 27.74 -6.00
N ALA A 108 2.34 27.75 -4.79
CA ALA A 108 2.24 28.97 -3.98
C ALA A 108 3.61 29.61 -3.68
N ALA A 109 4.66 28.79 -3.48
CA ALA A 109 6.02 29.29 -3.28
C ALA A 109 6.72 29.74 -4.58
N ALA A 110 6.22 29.34 -5.75
CA ALA A 110 6.77 29.73 -7.06
C ALA A 110 6.15 31.00 -7.65
N ASP A 111 4.99 31.40 -7.11
CA ASP A 111 4.24 32.60 -7.50
C ASP A 111 4.71 33.87 -6.73
N LEU A 112 5.80 33.74 -5.96
CA LEU A 112 6.56 34.83 -5.33
C LEU A 112 7.75 35.21 -6.21
#